data_AF-A0A9E2JVI2-F1
#
_entry.id   AF-A0A9E2JVI2-F1
#
_cell.length_a   1.000
_cell.length_b   1.000
_cell.length_c   1.000
_cell.angle_alpha   90.00
_cell.angle_beta   90.00
_cell.angle_gamma   90.00
#
_symmetry.space_group_name_H-M   'P 1'
#
loop_
_entity.id
_entity.type
_entity.pdbx_description
1 polymer ?
#
loop_
_entity_poly.entity_id
_entity_poly.type
_entity_poly.pdbx_seq_one_letter_code
_entity_poly.pdbx_strand_id
1 'polypeptide(L)'
;MFDTPPTTKAQDTRRPRPLGARTDHYWLVQRMARANGTDLATASNDGHLTQEQWAAMIERCRGCAWVQGCQRWLAQPEQALRDTPANCGNRAHFADLRTRLQAE
;
A
#
# COMPACT_ATOMS: atom_id res chain seq x y z
N MET A 1 -13.17 -34.62 -31.23
CA MET A 1 -14.11 -33.99 -30.28
C MET A 1 -14.09 -34.88 -29.04
N PHE A 2 -13.42 -34.55 -27.95
CA PHE A 2 -13.52 -33.31 -27.19
C PHE A 2 -12.17 -32.88 -26.62
N ASP A 3 -11.82 -31.61 -26.86
CA ASP A 3 -10.73 -30.91 -26.18
C ASP A 3 -11.00 -30.86 -24.68
N THR A 4 -10.05 -31.38 -23.90
CA THR A 4 -10.06 -31.23 -22.44
C THR A 4 -9.47 -29.85 -22.10
N PRO A 5 -10.17 -29.00 -21.32
CA PRO A 5 -9.64 -27.69 -20.96
C PRO A 5 -8.49 -27.84 -19.95
N PRO A 6 -7.47 -26.96 -19.97
CA PRO A 6 -6.39 -27.00 -19.00
C PRO A 6 -6.92 -26.63 -17.62
N THR A 7 -6.71 -27.50 -16.64
CA THR A 7 -6.92 -27.23 -15.22
C THR A 7 -5.92 -26.16 -14.77
N THR A 8 -6.44 -25.05 -14.25
CA THR A 8 -5.65 -23.99 -13.61
C THR A 8 -4.82 -24.59 -12.48
N LYS A 9 -3.50 -24.68 -12.65
CA LYS A 9 -2.60 -25.17 -11.60
C LYS A 9 -2.63 -24.21 -10.40
N ALA A 10 -2.99 -24.76 -9.23
CA ALA A 10 -2.80 -24.08 -7.96
C ALA A 10 -1.31 -23.73 -7.77
N GLN A 11 -1.03 -22.51 -7.30
CA GLN A 11 0.31 -21.93 -7.26
C GLN A 11 1.17 -22.59 -6.16
N ASP A 12 2.38 -23.04 -6.51
CA ASP A 12 3.36 -23.61 -5.57
C ASP A 12 3.94 -22.51 -4.66
N THR A 13 3.65 -22.60 -3.36
CA THR A 13 4.03 -21.63 -2.33
C THR A 13 5.52 -21.62 -1.98
N ARG A 14 6.33 -22.53 -2.55
CA ARG A 14 7.78 -22.60 -2.34
C ARG A 14 8.60 -21.68 -3.25
N ARG A 15 7.98 -21.09 -4.28
CA ARG A 15 8.66 -20.13 -5.16
C ARG A 15 8.64 -18.73 -4.53
N PRO A 16 9.79 -18.03 -4.42
CA PRO A 16 9.79 -16.65 -3.96
C PRO A 16 8.93 -15.80 -4.90
N ARG A 17 7.96 -15.08 -4.31
CA ARG A 17 7.10 -14.15 -5.05
C ARG A 17 7.90 -12.89 -5.40
N PRO A 18 7.94 -12.45 -6.66
CA PRO A 18 8.52 -11.16 -7.02
C PRO A 18 7.81 -10.01 -6.30
N LEU A 19 8.58 -9.02 -5.86
CA LEU A 19 8.08 -7.87 -5.09
C LEU A 19 7.31 -6.83 -5.92
N GLY A 20 7.27 -6.97 -7.25
CA GLY A 20 6.69 -5.96 -8.14
C GLY A 20 7.58 -4.72 -8.32
N ALA A 21 7.16 -3.83 -9.23
CA ALA A 21 7.89 -2.60 -9.55
C ALA A 21 7.74 -1.58 -8.42
N ARG A 22 8.84 -0.89 -8.10
CA ARG A 22 8.84 0.14 -7.04
C ARG A 22 7.89 1.29 -7.35
N THR A 23 7.77 1.69 -8.61
CA THR A 23 6.89 2.77 -9.06
C THR A 23 5.40 2.46 -8.84
N ASP A 24 4.97 1.23 -9.07
CA ASP A 24 3.58 0.83 -8.79
C ASP A 24 3.25 0.99 -7.30
N HIS A 25 4.20 0.56 -6.45
CA HIS A 25 4.05 0.67 -5.01
C HIS A 25 4.20 2.09 -4.48
N TYR A 26 4.96 2.95 -5.16
CA TYR A 26 4.97 4.39 -4.89
C TYR A 26 3.57 4.99 -5.03
N TRP A 27 2.86 4.68 -6.12
CA TRP A 27 1.49 5.14 -6.32
C TRP A 27 0.50 4.48 -5.34
N LEU A 28 0.62 3.18 -5.06
CA LEU A 28 -0.24 2.51 -4.08
C LEU A 28 -0.11 3.09 -2.67
N VAL A 29 1.12 3.39 -2.23
CA VAL A 29 1.37 3.99 -0.91
C VAL A 29 0.75 5.40 -0.83
N GLN A 30 0.86 6.21 -1.88
CA GLN A 30 0.20 7.52 -1.92
C GLN A 30 -1.33 7.41 -1.88
N ARG A 31 -1.92 6.48 -2.65
CA ARG A 31 -3.38 6.27 -2.64
C ARG A 31 -3.89 5.78 -1.28
N MET A 32 -3.14 4.90 -0.62
CA MET A 32 -3.44 4.46 0.75
C MET A 32 -3.40 5.62 1.74
N ALA A 33 -2.40 6.50 1.63
CA ALA A 33 -2.28 7.69 2.47
C ALA A 33 -3.46 8.65 2.25
N ARG A 34 -3.77 8.99 0.99
CA ARG A 34 -4.87 9.89 0.65
C ARG A 34 -6.22 9.39 1.17
N ALA A 35 -6.49 8.09 1.02
CA ALA A 35 -7.73 7.47 1.51
C ALA A 35 -7.87 7.51 3.05
N ASN A 36 -6.80 7.76 3.81
CA ASN A 36 -6.85 7.93 5.27
C ASN A 36 -6.68 9.39 5.74
N GLY A 37 -6.59 10.33 4.79
CA GLY A 37 -6.45 11.76 5.05
C GLY A 37 -5.01 12.23 5.21
N THR A 38 -4.02 11.42 4.85
CA THR A 38 -2.59 11.79 4.90
C THR A 38 -2.09 12.16 3.51
N ASP A 39 -1.49 13.34 3.35
CA ASP A 39 -0.78 13.72 2.14
C ASP A 39 0.74 13.55 2.34
N LEU A 40 1.32 12.52 1.71
CA LEU A 40 2.75 12.23 1.82
C LEU A 40 3.62 13.28 1.11
N ALA A 41 3.10 13.93 0.07
CA ALA A 41 3.84 14.96 -0.65
C ALA A 41 3.96 16.21 0.24
N THR A 42 2.86 16.63 0.87
CA THR A 42 2.86 17.70 1.88
C THR A 42 3.75 17.34 3.06
N ALA A 43 3.60 16.15 3.63
CA ALA A 43 4.48 15.70 4.72
C ALA A 43 5.96 15.72 4.37
N SER A 44 6.31 15.41 3.12
CA SER A 44 7.70 15.46 2.66
C SER A 44 8.18 16.90 2.48
N ASN A 45 7.36 17.76 1.87
CA ASN A 45 7.68 19.17 1.66
C ASN A 45 7.85 19.93 2.98
N ASP A 46 7.03 19.61 3.98
CA ASP A 46 7.04 20.25 5.30
C ASP A 46 8.10 19.64 6.24
N GLY A 47 8.83 18.61 5.79
CA GLY A 47 9.93 17.98 6.54
C GLY A 47 9.49 16.92 7.56
N HIS A 48 8.20 16.58 7.62
CA HIS A 48 7.65 15.51 8.48
C HIS A 48 7.98 14.10 8.00
N LEU A 49 8.28 13.93 6.70
CA LEU A 49 8.60 12.66 6.05
C LEU A 49 9.89 12.78 5.23
N THR A 50 10.96 12.11 5.67
CA THR A 50 12.19 12.07 4.88
C THR A 50 12.08 11.14 3.67
N GLN A 51 12.95 11.33 2.68
CA GLN A 51 12.98 10.49 1.48
C GLN A 51 13.31 9.02 1.81
N GLU A 52 14.17 8.78 2.80
CA GLU A 52 14.51 7.45 3.28
C GLU A 52 13.31 6.78 3.96
N GLN A 53 12.55 7.53 4.77
CA GLN A 53 11.34 7.03 5.40
C GLN A 53 10.28 6.67 4.36
N TRP A 54 10.10 7.52 3.35
CA TRP A 54 9.15 7.24 2.27
C TRP A 54 9.58 6.01 1.45
N ALA A 55 10.86 5.92 1.09
CA ALA A 55 11.40 4.74 0.43
C ALA A 55 11.19 3.45 1.25
N ALA A 56 11.37 3.52 2.57
CA ALA A 56 11.11 2.39 3.48
C ALA A 56 9.63 2.00 3.53
N MET A 57 8.70 2.96 3.50
CA MET A 57 7.26 2.69 3.38
C MET A 57 6.92 1.96 2.08
N ILE A 58 7.55 2.35 0.96
CA ILE A 58 7.35 1.70 -0.35
C ILE A 58 7.88 0.28 -0.31
N GLU A 59 9.08 0.05 0.22
CA GLU A 59 9.67 -1.29 0.32
C GLU A 59 8.83 -2.22 1.20
N ARG A 60 8.33 -1.73 2.33
CA ARG A 60 7.42 -2.47 3.20
C ARG A 60 6.11 -2.83 2.48
N CYS A 61 5.59 -1.92 1.65
CA CYS A 61 4.38 -2.17 0.85
C CYS A 61 4.61 -3.29 -0.19
N ARG A 62 5.76 -3.32 -0.86
CA ARG A 62 6.13 -4.35 -1.86
C ARG A 62 6.16 -5.76 -1.27
N GLY A 63 6.67 -5.88 -0.04
CA GLY A 63 6.72 -7.12 0.71
C GLY A 63 5.39 -7.56 1.34
N CYS A 64 4.36 -6.70 1.36
CA CYS A 64 3.11 -6.97 2.05
C CYS A 64 2.36 -8.18 1.46
N ALA A 65 1.88 -9.06 2.34
CA ALA A 65 1.09 -10.24 1.95
C ALA A 65 -0.41 -9.91 1.76
N TRP A 66 -0.88 -8.77 2.25
CA TRP A 66 -2.31 -8.39 2.26
C TRP A 66 -2.78 -7.78 0.93
N VAL A 67 -2.41 -8.40 -0.21
CA VAL A 67 -2.59 -7.83 -1.56
C VAL A 67 -4.07 -7.72 -1.94
N GLN A 68 -4.83 -8.81 -1.86
CA GLN A 68 -6.25 -8.81 -2.27
C GLN A 68 -7.11 -7.89 -1.39
N GLY A 69 -6.81 -7.85 -0.09
CA GLY A 69 -7.49 -6.96 0.84
C GLY A 69 -7.18 -5.49 0.56
N CYS A 70 -5.91 -5.17 0.27
CA CYS A 70 -5.48 -3.83 -0.17
C CYS A 70 -6.22 -3.38 -1.43
N GLN A 71 -6.33 -4.24 -2.45
CA GLN A 71 -7.04 -3.93 -3.69
C GLN A 71 -8.53 -3.63 -3.46
N ARG A 72 -9.23 -4.49 -2.71
CA ARG A 72 -10.65 -4.25 -2.37
C ARG A 72 -10.85 -2.98 -1.56
N TRP A 73 -9.94 -2.71 -0.63
CA TRP A 73 -9.98 -1.50 0.17
C TRP A 73 -9.72 -0.25 -0.67
N LEU A 74 -8.78 -0.28 -1.62
CA LEU A 74 -8.48 0.82 -2.55
C LEU A 74 -9.49 0.98 -3.69
N ALA A 75 -10.41 0.03 -3.89
CA ALA A 75 -11.47 0.16 -4.89
C ALA A 75 -12.54 1.19 -4.50
N GLN A 76 -12.61 1.56 -3.21
CA GLN A 76 -13.52 2.61 -2.76
C GLN A 76 -12.90 3.99 -3.03
N PRO A 77 -13.72 5.02 -3.33
CA PRO A 77 -13.25 6.39 -3.59
C PRO A 77 -12.33 6.92 -2.48
N GLU A 78 -11.30 7.68 -2.83
CA GLU A 78 -10.33 8.25 -1.89
C GLU A 78 -10.94 9.40 -1.06
N GLN A 79 -12.01 10.04 -1.56
CA GLN A 79 -12.73 11.11 -0.85
C GLN A 79 -13.50 10.60 0.37
N ALA A 80 -13.81 9.30 0.42
CA ALA A 80 -14.39 8.66 1.59
C ALA A 80 -13.27 8.27 2.56
N LEU A 81 -12.84 9.24 3.37
CA LEU A 81 -11.78 9.08 4.36
C LEU A 81 -12.09 7.90 5.29
N ARG A 82 -11.10 7.05 5.52
CA ARG A 82 -11.23 5.82 6.29
C ARG A 82 -9.92 5.44 6.96
N ASP A 83 -10.03 4.77 8.11
CA ASP A 83 -8.84 4.33 8.81
C ASP A 83 -8.05 3.29 8.02
N THR A 84 -6.74 3.35 8.17
CA THR A 84 -5.85 2.37 7.54
C THR A 84 -6.13 0.98 8.12
N PRO A 85 -6.31 -0.05 7.26
CA PRO A 85 -6.55 -1.42 7.69
C PRO A 85 -5.47 -1.94 8.63
N ALA A 86 -5.88 -2.71 9.66
CA ALA A 86 -4.97 -3.32 10.62
C ALA A 86 -3.84 -4.15 9.96
N ASN A 87 -4.13 -4.78 8.81
CA ASN A 87 -3.20 -5.62 8.07
C ASN A 87 -2.26 -4.85 7.13
N CYS A 88 -2.38 -3.52 7.04
CA CYS A 88 -1.45 -2.71 6.26
C CYS A 88 -0.13 -2.55 7.01
N GLY A 89 0.98 -2.97 6.40
CA GLY A 89 2.32 -2.80 6.98
C GLY A 89 2.71 -1.34 7.27
N ASN A 90 2.09 -0.36 6.60
CA ASN A 90 2.37 1.07 6.81
C ASN A 90 1.37 1.77 7.75
N ARG A 91 0.44 1.04 8.38
CA ARG A 91 -0.61 1.62 9.23
C ARG A 91 -0.06 2.56 10.30
N ALA A 92 0.99 2.14 11.01
CA ALA A 92 1.58 2.95 12.07
C ALA A 92 2.21 4.25 11.53
N HIS A 93 2.90 4.18 10.39
CA HIS A 93 3.51 5.35 9.75
C HIS A 93 2.46 6.36 9.27
N PHE A 94 1.36 5.90 8.68
CA PHE A 94 0.28 6.80 8.29
C PHE A 94 -0.36 7.47 9.51
N ALA A 95 -0.58 6.73 10.60
CA ALA A 95 -1.14 7.30 11.82
C ALA A 95 -0.23 8.38 12.43
N ASP A 96 1.08 8.10 12.52
CA ASP A 96 2.09 9.04 13.01
C ASP A 96 2.15 10.31 12.15
N LEU A 97 2.23 10.18 10.82
CA LEU A 97 2.22 11.33 9.92
C LEU A 97 0.94 12.15 10.03
N ARG A 98 -0.23 11.49 10.09
CA ARG A 98 -1.51 12.18 10.26
C ARG A 98 -1.55 12.99 11.55
N THR A 99 -1.02 12.45 12.65
CA THR A 99 -0.94 13.18 13.93
C THR A 99 -0.03 14.39 13.84
N ARG A 100 1.14 14.28 13.19
CA ARG A 100 2.07 15.41 13.01
C ARG A 100 1.46 16.52 12.18
N LEU A 101 0.83 16.18 11.06
CA LEU A 101 0.18 17.13 10.15
C LEU A 101 -1.07 17.81 10.75
N GLN A 102 -1.69 17.23 11.78
CA GLN A 102 -2.85 17.80 12.47
C GLN A 102 -2.49 18.68 13.67
N ALA A 103 -1.23 18.61 14.12
CA ALA A 103 -0.73 19.38 15.26
C ALA A 103 -0.23 20.78 14.87
N GLU A 104 -0.30 21.11 13.58
CA GLU A 104 0.08 22.39 12.97
C GLU A 104 -1.16 23.16 12.51
#